data_AF-A0A382VQ28-F1
#
_entry.id   AF-A0A382VQ28-F1
#
_cell.length_a   1.000
_cell.length_b   1.000
_cell.length_c   1.000
_cell.angle_alpha   90.00
_cell.angle_beta   90.00
_cell.angle_gamma   90.00
#
_symmetry.space_group_name_H-M   'P 1'
#
loop_
_entity.id
_entity.type
_entity.pdbx_description
1 polymer ?
#
loop_
_entity_poly.entity_id
_entity_poly.type
_entity_poly.pdbx_seq_one_letter_code
_entity_poly.pdbx_strand_id
1 'polypeptide(L)' 'PYWLSKRRITEFMQSESAPYSFYFHPWEIDPDQPKFSSAPWKSKVRHYINLSSMEDKVVQLLKDYRWTTMAQTYDIQASD' A
#
# COMPACT_ATOMS: atom_id res chain seq x y z
N PRO A 1 -12.07 3.08 0.97
CA PRO A 1 -12.64 1.71 0.96
C PRO A 1 -11.89 0.82 -0.04
N TYR A 2 -11.79 -0.49 0.19
CA TYR A 2 -11.01 -1.38 -0.68
C TYR A 2 -11.55 -1.45 -2.12
N TRP A 3 -12.87 -1.52 -2.29
CA TRP A 3 -13.50 -1.60 -3.62
C TRP A 3 -13.08 -0.46 -4.57
N LEU A 4 -12.83 0.75 -4.03
CA LEU A 4 -12.41 1.89 -4.83
C LEU A 4 -10.94 1.75 -5.27
N SER A 5 -10.08 1.26 -4.38
CA SER A 5 -8.69 0.93 -4.72
C SER A 5 -8.66 -0.15 -5.79
N LYS A 6 -9.39 -1.27 -5.60
CA LYS A 6 -9.50 -2.36 -6.57
C LYS A 6 -9.90 -1.86 -7.95
N ARG A 7 -10.95 -1.03 -8.03
CA ARG A 7 -11.40 -0.44 -9.31
C ARG A 7 -10.29 0.34 -10.01
N ARG A 8 -9.57 1.21 -9.28
CA ARG A 8 -8.50 2.04 -9.85
C ARG A 8 -7.27 1.23 -10.26
N ILE A 9 -6.92 0.20 -9.50
CA ILE A 9 -5.82 -0.72 -9.83
C ILE A 9 -6.16 -1.49 -11.10
N THR A 10 -7.37 -2.04 -11.18
CA THR A 10 -7.84 -2.76 -12.37
C THR A 10 -7.88 -1.87 -13.60
N GLU A 11 -8.36 -0.63 -13.47
CA GLU A 11 -8.37 0.35 -14.56
C GLU A 11 -6.94 0.66 -15.04
N PHE A 12 -6.01 0.94 -14.11
CA PHE A 12 -4.60 1.16 -14.44
C PHE A 12 -3.98 -0.04 -15.17
N MET A 13 -4.19 -1.26 -14.67
CA MET A 13 -3.65 -2.48 -15.29
C MET A 13 -4.25 -2.76 -16.68
N GLN A 14 -5.40 -2.16 -17.02
CA GLN A 14 -6.02 -2.27 -18.34
C GLN A 14 -5.56 -1.18 -19.31
N SER A 15 -5.21 0.01 -18.80
CA SER A 15 -4.85 1.16 -19.64
C SER A 15 -3.35 1.34 -19.82
N GLU A 16 -2.53 0.88 -18.88
CA GLU A 16 -1.08 1.09 -18.86
C GLU A 16 -0.31 -0.19 -19.20
N SER A 17 0.82 -0.03 -19.89
CA SER A 17 1.78 -1.12 -20.13
C SER A 17 2.75 -1.32 -18.96
N ALA A 18 2.87 -0.32 -18.08
CA ALA A 18 3.75 -0.38 -16.92
C ALA A 18 3.16 -1.28 -15.81
N PRO A 19 3.99 -2.00 -15.06
CA PRO A 19 3.54 -2.81 -13.93
C PRO A 19 3.03 -1.93 -12.78
N TYR A 20 1.98 -2.37 -12.10
CA TYR A 20 1.46 -1.67 -10.93
C TYR A 20 2.33 -1.95 -9.70
N SER A 21 2.89 -0.89 -9.10
CA SER A 21 3.65 -0.97 -7.84
C SER A 21 2.83 -0.42 -6.69
N PHE A 22 2.67 -1.21 -5.63
CA PHE A 22 2.03 -0.78 -4.40
C PHE A 22 3.07 -0.59 -3.30
N TYR A 23 3.02 0.54 -2.61
CA TYR A 23 3.94 0.91 -1.54
C TYR A 23 3.16 1.51 -0.38
N PHE A 24 3.54 1.12 0.84
CA PHE A 24 3.06 1.68 2.09
C PHE A 24 4.16 1.52 3.15
N HIS A 25 4.11 2.34 4.20
CA HIS A 25 5.02 2.26 5.33
C HIS A 25 4.51 1.26 6.37
N PRO A 26 5.39 0.59 7.14
CA PRO A 26 4.97 -0.32 8.20
C PRO A 26 4.02 0.30 9.23
N TRP A 27 4.19 1.58 9.56
CA TRP A 27 3.30 2.27 10.50
C TRP A 27 1.87 2.41 9.96
N GLU A 28 1.63 2.33 8.66
CA GLU A 28 0.28 2.45 8.09
C GLU A 28 -0.59 1.21 8.39
N ILE A 29 0.01 0.07 8.76
CA ILE A 29 -0.70 -1.16 9.17
C ILE A 29 -0.62 -1.44 10.68
N ASP A 30 -0.01 -0.55 11.46
CA ASP A 30 0.13 -0.70 12.91
C ASP A 30 -0.85 0.24 13.64
N PRO A 31 -2.05 -0.24 14.02
CA PRO A 31 -3.01 0.57 14.77
C PRO A 31 -2.55 0.86 16.21
N ASP A 32 -1.62 0.07 16.74
CA ASP A 32 -1.12 0.14 18.11
C ASP A 32 0.15 0.99 18.24
N GLN A 33 0.60 1.58 17.12
CA GLN A 33 1.77 2.44 17.10
C GLN A 33 1.69 3.58 18.15
N PRO A 34 2.83 4.01 18.71
CA PRO A 34 2.87 5.12 19.65
C PRO A 34 2.26 6.40 19.07
N LYS A 35 1.38 7.05 19.85
CA LYS A 35 0.74 8.32 19.47
C LYS A 35 1.50 9.50 20.06
N PHE A 36 1.94 10.41 19.20
CA PHE A 36 2.63 11.63 19.62
C PHE A 36 1.62 12.73 19.96
N SER A 37 1.41 12.95 21.26
CA SER A 37 0.45 13.94 21.77
C SER A 37 0.80 15.38 21.40
N SER A 38 2.09 15.71 21.27
CA SER A 38 2.59 17.05 20.92
C SER A 38 2.57 17.38 19.42
N ALA A 39 2.23 16.42 18.55
CA ALA A 39 2.26 16.62 17.12
C ALA A 39 1.15 17.59 16.64
N PRO A 40 1.42 18.42 15.59
CA PRO A 40 0.39 19.23 14.96
C PRO A 40 -0.78 18.37 14.46
N TRP A 41 -2.01 18.90 14.48
CA TRP A 41 -3.21 18.15 14.11
C TRP A 41 -3.14 17.54 12.70
N LYS A 42 -2.53 18.25 11.74
CA LYS A 42 -2.32 17.74 10.36
C LYS A 42 -1.46 16.48 10.35
N SER A 43 -0.44 16.44 11.21
CA SER A 43 0.42 15.27 11.37
C SER A 43 -0.37 14.10 11.95
N LYS A 44 -1.15 14.35 13.01
CA LYS A 44 -2.01 13.33 13.64
C LYS A 44 -3.02 12.73 12.66
N VAL A 45 -3.68 13.56 11.85
CA VAL A 45 -4.63 13.08 10.83
C VAL A 45 -3.93 12.17 9.84
N ARG A 46 -2.78 12.59 9.29
CA ARG A 46 -2.03 11.76 8.34
C ARG A 46 -1.62 10.41 8.92
N HIS A 47 -1.20 10.41 10.19
CA HIS A 47 -0.61 9.22 10.80
C HIS A 47 -1.64 8.27 11.39
N TYR A 48 -2.78 8.78 11.87
CA TYR A 48 -3.67 7.99 12.73
C TYR A 48 -5.06 7.75 12.17
N ILE A 49 -5.43 8.37 11.04
CA ILE A 49 -6.76 8.16 10.45
C ILE A 49 -6.85 6.78 9.79
N ASN A 50 -7.90 6.03 10.11
CA ASN A 50 -8.24 4.73 9.48
C ASN A 50 -7.15 3.64 9.55
N LEU A 51 -6.21 3.71 10.51
CA LEU A 51 -5.15 2.71 10.69
C LEU A 51 -5.71 1.29 10.82
N SER A 52 -6.77 1.12 11.62
CA SER A 52 -7.38 -0.20 11.88
C SER A 52 -7.99 -0.87 10.64
N SER A 53 -8.13 -0.17 9.52
CA SER A 53 -8.69 -0.73 8.28
C SER A 53 -7.65 -0.96 7.20
N MET A 54 -6.38 -0.62 7.43
CA MET A 54 -5.35 -0.73 6.39
C MET A 54 -4.87 -2.17 6.23
N GLU A 55 -4.65 -2.89 7.33
CA GLU A 55 -4.26 -4.31 7.32
C GLU A 55 -5.24 -5.14 6.48
N ASP A 56 -6.55 -5.06 6.78
CA ASP A 56 -7.58 -5.80 6.03
C ASP A 56 -7.57 -5.50 4.52
N LYS A 57 -7.26 -4.25 4.13
CA LYS A 57 -7.15 -3.88 2.72
C LYS A 57 -5.92 -4.50 2.08
N VAL A 58 -4.79 -4.52 2.78
CA VAL A 58 -3.56 -5.19 2.29
C VAL A 58 -3.80 -6.68 2.16
N VAL A 59 -4.46 -7.33 3.12
CA VAL A 59 -4.83 -8.75 3.03
C VAL A 59 -5.71 -9.03 1.81
N GLN A 60 -6.70 -8.19 1.53
CA GLN A 60 -7.53 -8.33 0.32
C GLN A 60 -6.73 -8.09 -0.96
N LEU A 61 -5.86 -7.08 -0.96
CA LEU A 61 -4.98 -6.74 -2.08
C LEU A 61 -4.02 -7.90 -2.42
N LEU A 62 -3.44 -8.54 -1.41
CA LEU A 62 -2.56 -9.69 -1.58
C LEU A 62 -3.28 -10.92 -2.16
N LYS A 63 -4.59 -11.05 -1.90
CA LYS A 63 -5.41 -12.15 -2.43
C LYS A 63 -5.89 -11.92 -3.85
N ASP A 64 -6.19 -10.67 -4.22
CA ASP A 64 -6.82 -10.34 -5.50
C ASP A 64 -5.86 -10.28 -6.69
N TYR A 65 -4.55 -10.13 -6.45
CA TYR A 65 -3.55 -9.90 -7.50
C TYR A 65 -2.37 -10.87 -7.39
N ARG A 66 -1.65 -11.06 -8.50
CA ARG A 66 -0.40 -11.82 -8.53
C ARG A 66 0.77 -10.89 -8.27
N TRP A 67 1.50 -11.16 -7.20
CA TRP A 67 2.64 -10.37 -6.77
C TRP A 67 3.95 -11.00 -7.25
N THR A 68 4.91 -10.13 -7.59
CA THR A 68 6.27 -10.49 -7.95
C THR A 68 7.20 -9.41 -7.40
N THR A 69 8.50 -9.65 -7.40
CA THR A 69 9.49 -8.67 -6.94
C THR A 69 9.75 -7.58 -7.98
N MET A 70 10.28 -6.43 -7.55
CA MET A 70 10.75 -5.39 -8.48
C MET A 70 11.84 -5.94 -9.40
N ALA A 71 12.76 -6.75 -8.87
CA ALA A 71 13.84 -7.35 -9.65
C ALA A 71 13.29 -8.22 -10.79
N GLN A 72 12.32 -9.10 -10.50
CA GLN A 72 11.69 -9.95 -11.53
C GLN A 72 10.83 -9.14 -12.52
N THR A 73 10.12 -8.12 -12.03
CA THR A 73 9.28 -7.26 -12.89
C THR A 73 10.09 -6.50 -13.94
N TYR A 74 11.25 -6.00 -13.55
CA TYR A 74 12.08 -5.12 -14.37
C TYR A 74 13.34 -5.82 -14.91
N ASP A 75 13.42 -7.15 -14.80
CA ASP A 75 14.57 -7.96 -15.21
C ASP A 75 15.92 -7.42 -14.70
N ILE A 76 15.93 -6.97 -13.43
CA ILE A 76 17.13 -6.44 -12.79
C ILE A 76 17.99 -7.63 -12.35
N GLN A 77 19.11 -7.82 -13.04
CA GLN A 77 20.13 -8.76 -12.62
C GLN A 77 20.81 -8.24 -11.34
N ALA A 78 20.90 -9.10 -10.32
CA ALA A 78 21.76 -8.80 -9.18
C ALA A 78 23.21 -8.77 -9.68
N SER A 79 23.91 -7.67 -9.44
CA SER A 79 25.36 -7.66 -9.53
C SER A 79 25.92 -8.47 -8.37
N ASP A 80 26.60 -9.58 -8.68
CA ASP A 80 27.35 -10.41 -7.72
C ASP A 80 28.38 -9.58 -6.91
#